data_AF-A0ABD3TJR0-F1
#
_entry.id   AF-A0ABD3TJR0-F1
#
_cell.length_a   1.000
_cell.length_b   1.000
_cell.length_c   1.000
_cell.angle_alpha   90.00
_cell.angle_beta   90.00
_cell.angle_gamma   90.00
#
_symmetry.space_group_name_H-M   'P 1'
#
loop_
_entity.id
_entity.type
_entity.pdbx_description
1 polymer ?
#
loop_
_entity_poly.entity_id
_entity_poly.type
_entity_poly.pdbx_seq_one_letter_code
_entity_poly.pdbx_strand_id
1 'polypeptide(L)'
;MASNGRADTSLSMSQTEGHNEDTEKTHEPNKLIIQNINMRKCSYYIASTEAQSEGMCKCGYRKGDHDENAIDLPKQEQPQQDLNWNFEQHSTTKPTNAFGEIEFVGFNGNNAKFIRADSKTKIEHLLMMMKNVWKIQKPDILISVIGGEENFNLTPRLRELLQSGLLNIARDTAAWIVTGGTNIGVAKHVGEAVKYSRLQFNDKNNIVAIGIAPWGCIHNKQLLEEIKQKEPIKYTIGVKPNEHERYLNPHHSHYILVDNGTQHQFETETTLRAEFECIKSCREYDIDSLPVVLLVVDGGPRILKTVRNSLSNDIPVVIVKGSGRVADLLAYAFESAEEFEFTDTDKGHAIRKTAKRLTNSHRHYIYNKMRSANICEKSKIDTYINQIEACLDKFELITVFELGSCDQDLNNTLLQAIIKATNVDLVEQVKRALHFNLIDYARSDILTADKSWKPGSLDDIMVAAIRSNRVDFVELLLINGVDIKTFLTIKRLLELYNDVSL
;
A
#
# COMPACT_ATOMS: atom_id res chain seq x y z
N MET A 1 -58.89 -66.53 20.84
CA MET A 1 -59.53 -65.29 20.39
C MET A 1 -58.44 -64.34 19.95
N ALA A 2 -58.43 -63.99 18.65
CA ALA A 2 -57.71 -62.92 17.94
C ALA A 2 -56.19 -62.74 18.20
N SER A 3 -55.30 -62.50 17.25
CA SER A 3 -55.32 -62.39 15.79
C SER A 3 -53.88 -62.01 15.36
N ASN A 4 -53.55 -62.33 14.10
CA ASN A 4 -52.55 -61.69 13.24
C ASN A 4 -51.10 -62.18 13.31
N GLY A 5 -50.71 -62.81 12.20
CA GLY A 5 -49.35 -63.18 11.87
C GLY A 5 -48.54 -62.04 11.25
N ARG A 6 -47.27 -62.36 11.02
CA ARG A 6 -46.39 -61.70 10.06
C ARG A 6 -45.31 -62.69 9.66
N ALA A 7 -45.16 -62.86 8.36
CA ALA A 7 -44.12 -63.63 7.70
C ALA A 7 -42.88 -62.77 7.47
N ASP A 8 -41.73 -63.46 7.42
CA ASP A 8 -40.38 -62.97 7.21
C ASP A 8 -40.17 -62.12 5.96
N THR A 9 -39.18 -61.22 6.01
CA THR A 9 -38.20 -61.03 4.92
C THR A 9 -37.00 -60.17 5.35
N SER A 10 -35.83 -60.83 5.34
CA SER A 10 -34.48 -60.34 5.02
C SER A 10 -33.97 -58.98 5.55
N LEU A 11 -32.99 -59.07 6.46
CA LEU A 11 -31.99 -58.04 6.73
C LEU A 11 -31.06 -57.83 5.51
N SER A 12 -30.90 -56.58 5.09
CA SER A 12 -29.66 -56.10 4.48
C SER A 12 -29.40 -54.66 4.92
N MET A 13 -28.16 -54.40 5.31
CA MET A 13 -27.67 -53.13 5.85
C MET A 13 -27.61 -52.06 4.75
N SER A 14 -28.18 -50.89 5.01
CA SER A 14 -27.82 -49.64 4.31
C SER A 14 -27.20 -48.67 5.30
N GLN A 15 -25.94 -48.32 5.01
CA GLN A 15 -25.20 -47.25 5.67
C GLN A 15 -25.87 -45.91 5.33
N THR A 16 -26.14 -45.10 6.34
CA THR A 16 -26.58 -43.72 6.17
C THR A 16 -25.39 -42.86 5.75
N GLU A 17 -25.37 -42.47 4.48
CA GLU A 17 -24.58 -41.35 3.98
C GLU A 17 -25.05 -40.06 4.63
N GLY A 18 -24.12 -39.38 5.27
CA GLY A 18 -24.33 -38.04 5.79
C GLY A 18 -23.00 -37.59 6.37
N HIS A 19 -22.11 -37.11 5.50
CA HIS A 19 -20.95 -36.24 5.78
C HIS A 19 -20.16 -36.10 4.47
N ASN A 20 -20.45 -35.08 3.66
CA ASN A 20 -19.53 -34.64 2.58
C ASN A 20 -19.77 -33.23 2.02
N GLU A 21 -20.71 -32.42 2.51
CA GLU A 21 -20.93 -31.07 1.96
C GLU A 21 -20.05 -29.97 2.59
N ASP A 22 -19.43 -30.21 3.75
CA ASP A 22 -18.57 -29.22 4.43
C ASP A 22 -17.07 -29.35 4.08
N THR A 23 -16.65 -30.47 3.50
CA THR A 23 -15.25 -30.72 3.11
C THR A 23 -14.90 -30.13 1.75
N GLU A 24 -15.84 -29.98 0.81
CA GLU A 24 -15.54 -29.42 -0.53
C GLU A 24 -15.30 -27.90 -0.51
N LYS A 25 -15.99 -27.14 0.36
CA LYS A 25 -15.89 -25.67 0.40
C LYS A 25 -14.56 -25.13 0.92
N THR A 26 -13.83 -25.90 1.73
CA THR A 26 -12.53 -25.47 2.29
C THR A 26 -11.35 -25.76 1.36
N HIS A 27 -11.52 -26.62 0.34
CA HIS A 27 -10.46 -26.99 -0.60
C HIS A 27 -10.30 -26.01 -1.79
N GLU A 28 -11.37 -25.34 -2.23
CA GLU A 28 -11.30 -24.42 -3.38
C GLU A 28 -10.38 -23.19 -3.19
N PRO A 29 -10.41 -22.47 -2.05
CA PRO A 29 -9.58 -21.26 -1.88
C PRO A 29 -8.08 -21.57 -1.86
N ASN A 30 -7.71 -22.70 -1.24
CA ASN A 30 -6.31 -23.14 -1.14
C ASN A 30 -5.79 -23.63 -2.50
N LYS A 31 -6.65 -24.26 -3.30
CA LYS A 31 -6.34 -24.65 -4.67
C LYS A 31 -6.05 -23.44 -5.55
N LEU A 32 -6.85 -22.37 -5.42
CA LEU A 32 -6.64 -21.12 -6.17
C LEU A 32 -5.30 -20.45 -5.83
N ILE A 33 -4.88 -20.46 -4.56
CA ILE A 33 -3.56 -19.95 -4.16
C ILE A 33 -2.43 -20.78 -4.78
N ILE A 34 -2.46 -22.09 -4.59
CA ILE A 34 -1.40 -23.00 -5.04
C ILE A 34 -1.25 -22.99 -6.57
N GLN A 35 -2.33 -22.75 -7.32
CA GLN A 35 -2.31 -22.68 -8.77
C GLN A 35 -1.76 -21.36 -9.34
N ASN A 36 -1.92 -20.24 -8.63
CA ASN A 36 -1.64 -18.91 -9.18
C ASN A 36 -0.46 -18.18 -8.53
N ILE A 37 -0.04 -18.60 -7.33
CA ILE A 37 1.00 -17.96 -6.54
C ILE A 37 2.16 -18.92 -6.30
N ASN A 38 3.34 -18.49 -6.75
CA ASN A 38 4.58 -19.24 -6.59
C ASN A 38 5.47 -18.62 -5.51
N MET A 39 6.42 -19.40 -5.00
CA MET A 39 7.60 -18.96 -4.26
C MET A 39 8.86 -19.20 -5.10
N ARG A 40 10.01 -18.68 -4.67
CA ARG A 40 11.31 -18.95 -5.31
C ARG A 40 12.24 -19.72 -4.39
N LYS A 41 13.01 -20.63 -4.99
CA LYS A 41 14.13 -21.31 -4.33
C LYS A 41 15.36 -21.22 -5.20
N CYS A 42 16.51 -21.00 -4.57
CA CYS A 42 17.78 -20.96 -5.27
C CYS A 42 18.09 -22.34 -5.86
N SER A 43 18.28 -22.39 -7.19
CA SER A 43 18.52 -23.62 -7.94
C SER A 43 19.99 -23.80 -8.34
N TYR A 44 20.85 -22.82 -8.02
CA TYR A 44 22.27 -22.87 -8.33
C TYR A 44 23.08 -22.39 -7.13
N TYR A 45 23.93 -23.26 -6.57
CA TYR A 45 24.86 -22.87 -5.50
C TYR A 45 26.05 -22.09 -6.08
N ILE A 46 26.11 -20.80 -5.78
CA ILE A 46 27.29 -19.95 -6.08
C ILE A 46 27.97 -19.65 -4.75
N ALA A 47 29.13 -20.24 -4.50
CA ALA A 47 29.89 -19.97 -3.28
C ALA A 47 30.20 -18.46 -3.16
N SER A 48 29.98 -17.92 -1.96
CA SER A 48 30.42 -16.57 -1.64
C SER A 48 31.95 -16.51 -1.57
N THR A 49 32.52 -15.42 -2.07
CA THR A 49 33.97 -15.18 -2.10
C THR A 49 34.48 -14.44 -0.87
N GLU A 50 33.59 -13.96 0.01
CA GLU A 50 33.96 -13.22 1.21
C GLU A 50 34.33 -14.17 2.34
N ALA A 51 35.50 -13.95 2.97
CA ALA A 51 36.04 -14.81 4.04
C ALA A 51 35.11 -14.95 5.27
N GLN A 52 34.23 -13.98 5.51
CA GLN A 52 33.24 -14.02 6.60
C GLN A 52 32.00 -14.87 6.27
N SER A 53 31.89 -15.36 5.04
CA SER A 53 30.75 -16.09 4.50
C SER A 53 31.14 -17.44 3.89
N GLU A 54 32.22 -18.04 4.40
CA GLU A 54 32.68 -19.36 3.96
C GLU A 54 31.57 -20.41 4.13
N GLY A 55 31.27 -21.14 3.04
CA GLY A 55 30.17 -22.12 3.00
C GLY A 55 28.76 -21.55 2.77
N MET A 56 28.65 -20.23 2.55
CA MET A 56 27.40 -19.56 2.15
C MET A 56 27.31 -19.45 0.63
N CYS A 57 26.10 -19.56 0.11
CA CYS A 57 25.79 -19.18 -1.26
C CYS A 57 25.60 -17.66 -1.36
N LYS A 58 25.85 -17.07 -2.53
CA LYS A 58 25.54 -15.67 -2.83
C LYS A 58 24.05 -15.31 -2.71
N CYS A 59 23.15 -16.29 -2.62
CA CYS A 59 21.74 -16.06 -2.27
C CYS A 59 21.49 -15.87 -0.76
N GLY A 60 22.51 -16.04 0.10
CA GLY A 60 22.40 -15.88 1.56
C GLY A 60 22.00 -17.15 2.32
N TYR A 61 21.77 -18.27 1.63
CA TYR A 61 21.54 -19.59 2.26
C TYR A 61 22.85 -20.39 2.40
N ARG A 62 22.92 -21.32 3.36
CA ARG A 62 24.07 -22.22 3.51
C ARG A 62 24.04 -23.30 2.44
N LYS A 63 25.20 -23.86 2.09
CA LYS A 63 25.30 -24.97 1.14
C LYS A 63 24.32 -26.11 1.44
N GLY A 64 24.12 -26.46 2.71
CA GLY A 64 23.21 -27.52 3.15
C GLY A 64 21.71 -27.20 3.02
N ASP A 65 21.34 -25.94 2.80
CA ASP A 65 19.94 -25.52 2.63
C ASP A 65 19.48 -25.64 1.16
N HIS A 66 20.39 -25.99 0.24
CA HIS A 66 20.09 -26.19 -1.18
C HIS A 66 19.69 -27.64 -1.46
N ASP A 67 18.78 -27.83 -2.43
CA ASP A 67 18.48 -29.15 -3.00
C ASP A 67 19.77 -29.76 -3.62
N GLU A 68 19.97 -31.08 -3.57
CA GLU A 68 21.20 -31.75 -4.08
C GLU A 68 21.53 -31.35 -5.54
N ASN A 69 20.50 -31.25 -6.38
CA ASN A 69 20.62 -30.83 -7.78
C ASN A 69 21.16 -29.41 -7.98
N ALA A 70 21.01 -28.54 -6.97
CA ALA A 70 21.54 -27.18 -7.01
C ALA A 70 23.02 -27.11 -6.60
N ILE A 71 23.54 -28.17 -5.95
CA ILE A 71 24.91 -28.28 -5.49
C ILE A 71 25.79 -28.98 -6.55
N ASP A 72 25.29 -30.08 -7.11
CA ASP A 72 26.02 -30.92 -8.05
C ASP A 72 25.61 -30.65 -9.50
N LEU A 73 26.07 -29.52 -10.05
CA LEU A 73 25.90 -29.25 -11.49
C LEU A 73 27.06 -29.83 -12.32
N PRO A 74 26.78 -30.40 -13.50
CA PRO A 74 27.79 -30.97 -14.38
C PRO A 74 28.89 -29.95 -14.68
N LYS A 75 30.17 -30.36 -14.62
CA LYS A 75 31.35 -29.51 -14.86
C LYS A 75 31.35 -28.73 -16.19
N GLN A 76 30.47 -29.08 -17.13
CA GLN A 76 30.32 -28.41 -18.43
C GLN A 76 29.38 -27.19 -18.40
N GLU A 77 28.57 -27.05 -17.34
CA GLU A 77 27.67 -25.90 -17.09
C GLU A 77 28.12 -25.07 -15.89
N GLN A 78 29.30 -25.35 -15.32
CA GLN A 78 29.91 -24.51 -14.28
C GLN A 78 30.41 -23.22 -14.93
N PRO A 79 29.75 -22.08 -14.69
CA PRO A 79 30.19 -20.81 -15.23
C PRO A 79 31.52 -20.46 -14.57
N GLN A 80 32.37 -19.73 -15.30
CA GLN A 80 33.63 -19.21 -14.77
C GLN A 80 33.43 -18.58 -13.39
N GLN A 81 34.38 -18.82 -12.48
CA GLN A 81 34.44 -18.25 -11.14
C GLN A 81 34.44 -16.71 -11.22
N ASP A 82 33.26 -16.10 -11.35
CA ASP A 82 32.95 -14.66 -11.18
C ASP A 82 31.48 -14.31 -11.49
N LEU A 83 30.53 -15.25 -11.30
CA LEU A 83 29.12 -14.91 -11.52
C LEU A 83 28.51 -14.13 -10.35
N ASN A 84 27.91 -12.98 -10.67
CA ASN A 84 26.96 -12.32 -9.79
C ASN A 84 25.65 -13.13 -9.75
N TRP A 85 25.19 -13.48 -8.56
CA TRP A 85 23.94 -14.19 -8.41
C TRP A 85 22.77 -13.28 -8.79
N ASN A 86 21.86 -13.82 -9.59
CA ASN A 86 20.61 -13.16 -10.00
C ASN A 86 19.47 -14.18 -9.93
N PHE A 87 18.40 -13.82 -9.24
CA PHE A 87 17.22 -14.66 -9.06
C PHE A 87 16.58 -15.10 -10.37
N GLU A 88 16.68 -14.33 -11.45
CA GLU A 88 16.08 -14.71 -12.74
C GLU A 88 16.74 -15.95 -13.36
N GLN A 89 18.04 -16.12 -13.14
CA GLN A 89 18.85 -17.18 -13.76
C GLN A 89 19.17 -18.31 -12.77
N HIS A 90 19.27 -17.99 -11.49
CA HIS A 90 19.81 -18.89 -10.45
C HIS A 90 18.75 -19.32 -9.43
N SER A 91 17.46 -19.07 -9.70
CA SER A 91 16.35 -19.57 -8.89
C SER A 91 15.27 -20.23 -9.75
N THR A 92 14.54 -21.17 -9.16
CA THR A 92 13.36 -21.78 -9.76
C THR A 92 12.11 -21.41 -8.98
N THR A 93 10.99 -21.30 -9.68
CA THR A 93 9.67 -21.10 -9.07
C THR A 93 9.06 -22.45 -8.70
N LYS A 94 8.41 -22.50 -7.53
CA LYS A 94 7.60 -23.63 -7.07
C LYS A 94 6.28 -23.08 -6.52
N PRO A 95 5.18 -23.86 -6.47
CA PRO A 95 3.96 -23.42 -5.79
C PRO A 95 4.25 -22.95 -4.37
N THR A 96 3.59 -21.89 -3.92
CA THR A 96 3.85 -21.34 -2.59
C THR A 96 3.55 -22.36 -1.48
N ASN A 97 4.43 -22.41 -0.48
CA ASN A 97 4.29 -23.29 0.67
C ASN A 97 3.91 -22.55 1.96
N ALA A 98 3.75 -21.23 1.91
CA ALA A 98 3.57 -20.40 3.09
C ALA A 98 2.42 -19.42 2.87
N PHE A 99 1.23 -19.78 3.35
CA PHE A 99 0.03 -18.96 3.33
C PHE A 99 -0.95 -19.43 4.41
N GLY A 100 -1.81 -18.54 4.88
CA GLY A 100 -2.82 -18.86 5.89
C GLY A 100 -3.07 -17.71 6.85
N GLU A 101 -3.37 -18.04 8.10
CA GLU A 101 -3.59 -17.09 9.18
C GLU A 101 -2.47 -17.18 10.22
N ILE A 102 -2.06 -16.03 10.76
CA ILE A 102 -1.08 -15.88 11.84
C ILE A 102 -1.84 -15.43 13.08
N GLU A 103 -1.64 -16.12 14.19
CA GLU A 103 -2.00 -15.64 15.54
C GLU A 103 -0.73 -15.08 16.21
N PHE A 104 -0.74 -13.77 16.50
CA PHE A 104 0.37 -13.14 17.23
C PHE A 104 0.24 -13.40 18.75
N VAL A 105 1.12 -14.24 19.28
CA VAL A 105 1.10 -14.65 20.69
C VAL A 105 1.35 -13.45 21.60
N GLY A 106 0.43 -13.20 22.54
CA GLY A 106 0.52 -12.08 23.49
C GLY A 106 -0.01 -10.73 22.98
N PHE A 107 -0.64 -10.69 21.79
CA PHE A 107 -1.18 -9.48 21.18
C PHE A 107 -2.72 -9.50 21.03
N ASN A 108 -3.42 -10.01 22.06
CA ASN A 108 -4.88 -10.01 22.17
C ASN A 108 -5.64 -10.74 21.03
N GLY A 109 -5.10 -11.83 20.51
CA GLY A 109 -5.78 -12.62 19.46
C GLY A 109 -5.90 -11.88 18.12
N ASN A 110 -4.99 -10.94 17.84
CA ASN A 110 -4.90 -10.32 16.53
C ASN A 110 -4.46 -11.37 15.51
N ASN A 111 -5.44 -11.86 14.73
CA ASN A 111 -5.16 -12.70 13.59
C ASN A 111 -4.89 -11.85 12.35
N ALA A 112 -3.94 -12.28 11.54
CA ALA A 112 -3.62 -11.66 10.25
C ALA A 112 -3.51 -12.73 9.18
N LYS A 113 -3.96 -12.43 7.96
CA LYS A 113 -3.78 -13.32 6.81
C LYS A 113 -2.44 -13.04 6.15
N PHE A 114 -1.77 -14.05 5.63
CA PHE A 114 -0.51 -13.87 4.94
C PHE A 114 -0.36 -14.79 3.73
N ILE A 115 0.51 -14.38 2.82
CA ILE A 115 0.95 -15.19 1.68
C ILE A 115 2.41 -14.89 1.35
N ARG A 116 3.19 -15.93 1.05
CA ARG A 116 4.49 -15.84 0.41
C ARG A 116 4.31 -15.87 -1.10
N ALA A 117 4.83 -14.87 -1.79
CA ALA A 117 4.68 -14.72 -3.23
C ALA A 117 6.02 -14.36 -3.88
N ASP A 118 6.26 -14.87 -5.08
CA ASP A 118 7.40 -14.49 -5.92
C ASP A 118 7.37 -12.98 -6.16
N SER A 119 8.53 -12.32 -6.08
CA SER A 119 8.79 -10.96 -6.56
C SER A 119 8.22 -10.61 -7.94
N LYS A 120 8.04 -11.60 -8.83
CA LYS A 120 7.44 -11.46 -10.16
C LYS A 120 5.97 -11.89 -10.26
N THR A 121 5.32 -12.14 -9.13
CA THR A 121 3.89 -12.46 -9.12
C THR A 121 3.09 -11.30 -9.69
N LYS A 122 2.25 -11.60 -10.68
CA LYS A 122 1.35 -10.61 -11.28
C LYS A 122 0.37 -10.05 -10.25
N ILE A 123 0.18 -8.74 -10.25
CA ILE A 123 -0.70 -8.05 -9.30
C ILE A 123 -2.15 -8.54 -9.41
N GLU A 124 -2.62 -8.90 -10.61
CA GLU A 124 -3.98 -9.43 -10.82
C GLU A 124 -4.23 -10.71 -10.01
N HIS A 125 -3.23 -11.59 -9.89
CA HIS A 125 -3.36 -12.81 -9.10
C HIS A 125 -3.44 -12.50 -7.59
N LEU A 126 -2.65 -11.53 -7.12
CA LEU A 126 -2.71 -11.07 -5.74
C LEU A 126 -4.07 -10.45 -5.42
N LEU A 127 -4.55 -9.55 -6.28
CA LEU A 127 -5.87 -8.95 -6.16
C LEU A 127 -6.94 -10.04 -6.16
N MET A 128 -7.00 -10.92 -7.17
CA MET A 128 -7.98 -12.01 -7.21
C MET A 128 -8.01 -12.84 -5.90
N MET A 129 -6.84 -13.15 -5.33
CA MET A 129 -6.73 -13.84 -4.05
C MET A 129 -7.25 -12.98 -2.88
N MET A 130 -6.92 -11.68 -2.83
CA MET A 130 -7.45 -10.76 -1.83
C MET A 130 -9.00 -10.69 -1.85
N LYS A 131 -9.61 -10.74 -3.05
CA LYS A 131 -11.08 -10.79 -3.23
C LYS A 131 -11.65 -12.11 -2.74
N ASN A 132 -11.12 -13.19 -3.30
CA ASN A 132 -11.81 -14.47 -3.31
C ASN A 132 -11.46 -15.30 -2.08
N VAL A 133 -10.24 -15.14 -1.54
CA VAL A 133 -9.75 -15.87 -0.38
C VAL A 133 -9.76 -14.99 0.87
N TRP A 134 -9.17 -13.80 0.81
CA TRP A 134 -9.15 -12.93 1.99
C TRP A 134 -10.49 -12.23 2.26
N LYS A 135 -11.37 -12.15 1.25
CA LYS A 135 -12.69 -11.50 1.30
C LYS A 135 -12.60 -10.01 1.66
N ILE A 136 -11.54 -9.34 1.18
CA ILE A 136 -11.36 -7.91 1.37
C ILE A 136 -12.21 -7.18 0.33
N GLN A 137 -13.00 -6.20 0.78
CA GLN A 137 -13.77 -5.34 -0.12
C GLN A 137 -12.83 -4.45 -0.95
N LYS A 138 -13.27 -4.06 -2.15
CA LYS A 138 -12.51 -3.14 -2.99
C LYS A 138 -12.34 -1.80 -2.24
N PRO A 139 -11.15 -1.19 -2.28
CA PRO A 139 -10.94 0.08 -1.62
C PRO A 139 -11.43 1.23 -2.48
N ASP A 140 -11.77 2.34 -1.84
CA ASP A 140 -11.98 3.63 -2.51
C ASP A 140 -10.66 4.38 -2.70
N ILE A 141 -9.66 4.14 -1.84
CA ILE A 141 -8.35 4.79 -1.86
C ILE A 141 -7.25 3.82 -1.43
N LEU A 142 -6.07 3.91 -2.06
CA LEU A 142 -4.83 3.31 -1.56
C LEU A 142 -3.93 4.37 -0.91
N ILE A 143 -3.55 4.17 0.35
CA ILE A 143 -2.57 5.01 1.05
C ILE A 143 -1.29 4.20 1.21
N SER A 144 -0.28 4.52 0.41
CA SER A 144 1.05 3.91 0.57
C SER A 144 1.87 4.74 1.55
N VAL A 145 2.32 4.15 2.64
CA VAL A 145 3.14 4.82 3.65
C VAL A 145 4.59 4.35 3.52
N ILE A 146 5.51 5.28 3.26
CA ILE A 146 6.95 5.06 3.23
C ILE A 146 7.65 5.95 4.26
N GLY A 147 8.83 5.54 4.71
CA GLY A 147 9.49 6.27 5.78
C GLY A 147 10.72 5.58 6.34
N GLY A 148 11.07 5.90 7.58
CA GLY A 148 12.19 5.28 8.29
C GLY A 148 12.07 3.76 8.40
N GLU A 149 13.10 3.04 7.95
CA GLU A 149 13.25 1.59 8.08
C GLU A 149 13.89 1.17 9.43
N GLU A 150 14.42 2.14 10.17
CA GLU A 150 14.96 1.98 11.53
C GLU A 150 14.04 2.63 12.56
N ASN A 151 14.19 2.29 13.85
CA ASN A 151 13.41 2.93 14.90
C ASN A 151 13.75 4.43 15.00
N PHE A 152 12.72 5.26 14.94
CA PHE A 152 12.80 6.70 15.17
C PHE A 152 11.64 7.14 16.05
N ASN A 153 11.84 8.26 16.75
CA ASN A 153 10.84 8.82 17.63
C ASN A 153 10.19 10.03 16.97
N LEU A 154 8.90 9.90 16.63
CA LEU A 154 8.05 11.05 16.34
C LEU A 154 7.78 11.81 17.63
N THR A 155 7.70 13.15 17.52
CA THR A 155 7.19 13.99 18.61
C THR A 155 5.77 13.54 18.98
N PRO A 156 5.35 13.66 20.25
CA PRO A 156 4.02 13.20 20.68
C PRO A 156 2.88 13.76 19.82
N ARG A 157 2.92 15.08 19.54
CA ARG A 157 1.94 15.76 18.70
C ARG A 157 1.91 15.21 17.28
N LEU A 158 3.07 14.97 16.66
CA LEU A 158 3.12 14.44 15.31
C LEU A 158 2.64 12.99 15.22
N ARG A 159 2.96 12.19 16.25
CA ARG A 159 2.45 10.84 16.38
C ARG A 159 0.93 10.83 16.47
N GLU A 160 0.35 11.68 17.31
CA GLU A 160 -1.11 11.79 17.44
C GLU A 160 -1.78 12.17 16.12
N LEU A 161 -1.24 13.14 15.38
CA LEU A 161 -1.79 13.54 14.08
C LEU A 161 -1.63 12.47 12.99
N LEU A 162 -0.49 11.77 12.97
CA LEU A 162 -0.30 10.65 12.05
C LEU A 162 -1.31 9.54 12.36
N GLN A 163 -1.50 9.23 13.64
CA GLN A 163 -2.45 8.23 14.10
C GLN A 163 -3.88 8.65 13.79
N SER A 164 -4.32 9.83 14.22
CA SER A 164 -5.70 10.30 13.97
C SER A 164 -5.98 10.47 12.48
N GLY A 165 -5.06 11.04 11.71
CA GLY A 165 -5.21 11.26 10.28
C GLY A 165 -5.39 9.96 9.48
N LEU A 166 -4.52 8.98 9.70
CA LEU A 166 -4.62 7.67 9.05
C LEU A 166 -5.86 6.87 9.49
N LEU A 167 -6.26 7.01 10.75
CA LEU A 167 -7.44 6.32 11.26
C LEU A 167 -8.74 6.95 10.75
N ASN A 168 -8.82 8.28 10.71
CA ASN A 168 -10.00 8.99 10.23
C ASN A 168 -10.21 8.69 8.75
N ILE A 169 -9.18 8.82 7.90
CA ILE A 169 -9.32 8.50 6.48
C ILE A 169 -9.72 7.04 6.24
N ALA A 170 -9.15 6.08 6.99
CA ALA A 170 -9.48 4.67 6.83
C ALA A 170 -10.87 4.27 7.36
N ARG A 171 -11.52 5.13 8.16
CA ARG A 171 -12.91 4.95 8.60
C ARG A 171 -13.89 5.66 7.69
N ASP A 172 -13.55 6.89 7.31
CA ASP A 172 -14.38 7.77 6.49
C ASP A 172 -14.42 7.29 5.03
N THR A 173 -13.36 6.59 4.61
CA THR A 173 -13.24 5.97 3.28
C THR A 173 -12.90 4.50 3.42
N ALA A 174 -13.30 3.65 2.47
CA ALA A 174 -12.85 2.27 2.42
C ALA A 174 -11.36 2.22 1.97
N ALA A 175 -10.43 2.72 2.76
CA ALA A 175 -9.02 2.81 2.39
C ALA A 175 -8.24 1.53 2.70
N TRP A 176 -7.29 1.19 1.81
CA TRP A 176 -6.21 0.26 2.12
C TRP A 176 -4.96 1.05 2.51
N ILE A 177 -4.39 0.73 3.68
CA ILE A 177 -3.11 1.29 4.13
C ILE A 177 -2.01 0.27 3.83
N VAL A 178 -1.05 0.64 2.98
CA VAL A 178 0.08 -0.22 2.59
C VAL A 178 1.35 0.26 3.25
N THR A 179 2.07 -0.63 3.93
CA THR A 179 3.38 -0.33 4.55
C THR A 179 4.38 -1.47 4.31
N GLY A 180 5.60 -1.33 4.83
CA GLY A 180 6.60 -2.41 4.85
C GLY A 180 6.27 -3.59 5.79
N GLY A 181 5.19 -3.51 6.60
CA GLY A 181 4.67 -4.62 7.41
C GLY A 181 5.53 -5.10 8.58
N THR A 182 6.72 -4.54 8.77
CA THR A 182 7.67 -4.95 9.82
C THR A 182 7.48 -4.17 11.11
N ASN A 183 7.89 -4.76 12.24
CA ASN A 183 7.72 -4.17 13.58
C ASN A 183 8.82 -3.15 13.93
N ILE A 184 9.24 -2.35 12.96
CA ILE A 184 10.25 -1.30 13.09
C ILE A 184 9.86 -0.07 12.27
N GLY A 185 10.38 1.09 12.67
CA GLY A 185 10.29 2.31 11.87
C GLY A 185 8.86 2.78 11.61
N VAL A 186 8.58 3.26 10.40
CA VAL A 186 7.27 3.85 10.07
C VAL A 186 6.13 2.83 10.15
N ALA A 187 6.38 1.58 9.74
CA ALA A 187 5.39 0.50 9.79
C ALA A 187 4.98 0.21 11.24
N LYS A 188 5.89 0.35 12.20
CA LYS A 188 5.56 0.25 13.63
C LYS A 188 4.62 1.36 14.09
N HIS A 189 4.87 2.62 13.72
CA HIS A 189 4.01 3.75 14.06
C HIS A 189 2.59 3.60 13.48
N VAL A 190 2.49 3.11 12.24
CA VAL A 190 1.18 2.78 11.62
C VAL A 190 0.49 1.64 12.36
N GLY A 191 1.21 0.59 12.74
CA GLY A 191 0.66 -0.50 13.54
C GLY A 191 0.14 -0.04 14.91
N GLU A 192 0.85 0.87 15.57
CA GLU A 192 0.39 1.49 16.83
C GLU A 192 -0.89 2.32 16.62
N ALA A 193 -1.04 3.02 15.50
CA ALA A 193 -2.28 3.70 15.12
C ALA A 193 -3.46 2.70 15.03
N VAL A 194 -3.28 1.62 14.27
CA VAL A 194 -4.31 0.58 14.08
C VAL A 194 -4.68 -0.07 15.41
N LYS A 195 -3.70 -0.34 16.28
CA LYS A 195 -3.95 -0.83 17.65
C LYS A 195 -4.83 0.13 18.44
N TYR A 196 -4.50 1.43 18.43
CA TYR A 196 -5.24 2.45 19.17
C TYR A 196 -6.70 2.52 18.72
N SER A 197 -6.95 2.44 17.41
CA SER A 197 -8.31 2.37 16.86
C SER A 197 -9.13 1.22 17.41
N ARG A 198 -8.56 0.00 17.44
CA ARG A 198 -9.27 -1.20 17.91
C ARG A 198 -9.64 -1.09 19.39
N LEU A 199 -8.74 -0.53 20.21
CA LEU A 199 -8.97 -0.36 21.65
C LEU A 199 -9.99 0.74 21.96
N GLN A 200 -9.95 1.86 21.25
CA GLN A 200 -10.78 3.02 21.57
C GLN A 200 -12.23 2.86 21.11
N PHE A 201 -12.46 2.25 19.95
CA PHE A 201 -13.77 2.25 19.30
C PHE A 201 -14.52 0.91 19.36
N ASN A 202 -13.93 -0.13 20.00
CA ASN A 202 -14.50 -1.49 20.05
C ASN A 202 -14.87 -2.02 18.65
N ASP A 203 -14.21 -1.50 17.63
CA ASP A 203 -14.77 -1.41 16.30
C ASP A 203 -14.57 -2.70 15.52
N LYS A 204 -15.67 -3.21 14.95
CA LYS A 204 -15.67 -4.32 13.99
C LYS A 204 -15.30 -3.87 12.57
N ASN A 205 -15.20 -2.56 12.32
CA ASN A 205 -14.67 -2.01 11.07
C ASN A 205 -13.17 -2.28 11.00
N ASN A 206 -12.84 -3.40 10.38
CA ASN A 206 -11.50 -3.96 10.34
C ASN A 206 -10.63 -3.16 9.36
N ILE A 207 -9.90 -2.16 9.88
CA ILE A 207 -8.94 -1.37 9.09
C ILE A 207 -8.04 -2.33 8.30
N VAL A 208 -7.99 -2.13 6.99
CA VAL A 208 -7.18 -2.96 6.09
C VAL A 208 -5.78 -2.37 6.01
N ALA A 209 -4.88 -2.90 6.85
CA ALA A 209 -3.46 -2.58 6.85
C ALA A 209 -2.68 -3.76 6.25
N ILE A 210 -2.08 -3.53 5.08
CA ILE A 210 -1.36 -4.53 4.28
C ILE A 210 0.14 -4.27 4.42
N GLY A 211 0.87 -5.27 4.94
CA GLY A 211 2.32 -5.25 5.00
C GLY A 211 2.93 -5.96 3.79
N ILE A 212 3.66 -5.24 2.94
CA ILE A 212 4.46 -5.84 1.86
C ILE A 212 5.91 -5.88 2.33
N ALA A 213 6.43 -7.09 2.60
CA ALA A 213 7.72 -7.26 3.26
C ALA A 213 8.59 -8.32 2.56
N PRO A 214 9.94 -8.19 2.58
CA PRO A 214 10.83 -9.17 1.99
C PRO A 214 10.87 -10.46 2.82
N TRP A 215 10.43 -11.59 2.24
CA TRP A 215 10.41 -12.92 2.88
C TRP A 215 11.77 -13.31 3.46
N GLY A 216 12.85 -13.01 2.72
CA GLY A 216 14.22 -13.31 3.10
C GLY A 216 14.68 -12.66 4.41
N CYS A 217 14.02 -11.58 4.85
CA CYS A 217 14.35 -10.83 6.06
C CYS A 217 13.34 -11.02 7.19
N ILE A 218 12.33 -11.89 7.05
CA ILE A 218 11.36 -12.13 8.12
C ILE A 218 11.96 -13.08 9.17
N HIS A 219 12.01 -12.62 10.42
CA HIS A 219 12.43 -13.46 11.55
C HIS A 219 11.37 -14.54 11.83
N ASN A 220 11.78 -15.72 12.30
CA ASN A 220 10.90 -16.87 12.54
C ASN A 220 10.05 -17.30 11.33
N LYS A 221 10.49 -17.00 10.10
CA LYS A 221 9.77 -17.35 8.86
C LYS A 221 9.54 -18.85 8.71
N GLN A 222 10.37 -19.70 9.31
CA GLN A 222 10.24 -21.15 9.30
C GLN A 222 8.91 -21.61 9.91
N LEU A 223 8.36 -20.88 10.90
CA LEU A 223 7.05 -21.15 11.48
C LEU A 223 5.92 -21.00 10.44
N LEU A 224 6.13 -20.14 9.44
CA LEU A 224 5.15 -19.79 8.41
C LEU A 224 5.17 -20.76 7.22
N GLU A 225 6.17 -21.63 7.11
CA GLU A 225 6.32 -22.60 6.01
C GLU A 225 5.43 -23.86 6.20
N GLU A 226 4.72 -23.96 7.32
CA GLU A 226 3.80 -25.06 7.60
C GLU A 226 2.40 -24.80 7.04
N ILE A 227 1.97 -25.61 6.08
CA ILE A 227 0.60 -25.63 5.55
C ILE A 227 -0.33 -26.34 6.55
N LYS A 228 -0.55 -25.77 7.74
CA LYS A 228 -1.56 -26.25 8.70
C LYS A 228 -2.86 -25.48 8.47
N GLN A 229 -3.66 -25.94 7.50
CA GLN A 229 -4.89 -25.27 7.04
C GLN A 229 -6.06 -25.28 8.05
N LYS A 230 -5.88 -25.79 9.28
CA LYS A 230 -6.95 -25.91 10.28
C LYS A 230 -6.86 -24.95 11.46
N GLU A 231 -5.68 -24.44 11.77
CA GLU A 231 -5.47 -23.56 12.94
C GLU A 231 -4.52 -22.41 12.56
N PRO A 232 -4.73 -21.21 13.12
CA PRO A 232 -3.78 -20.10 12.95
C PRO A 232 -2.36 -20.47 13.39
N ILE A 233 -1.37 -20.03 12.63
CA ILE A 233 0.05 -20.24 12.92
C ILE A 233 0.45 -19.29 14.06
N LYS A 234 0.94 -19.86 15.16
CA LYS A 234 1.39 -19.08 16.32
C LYS A 234 2.74 -18.43 16.04
N TYR A 235 2.73 -17.13 15.80
CA TYR A 235 3.93 -16.34 15.57
C TYR A 235 4.33 -15.60 16.85
N THR A 236 5.55 -15.86 17.32
CA THR A 236 6.08 -15.29 18.55
C THR A 236 7.07 -14.18 18.26
N ILE A 237 6.90 -13.05 18.95
CA ILE A 237 7.82 -11.92 18.93
C ILE A 237 8.61 -11.94 20.24
N GLY A 238 9.92 -12.10 20.15
CA GLY A 238 10.80 -12.29 21.28
C GLY A 238 11.95 -11.29 21.32
N VAL A 239 13.17 -11.81 21.49
CA VAL A 239 14.40 -11.02 21.55
C VAL A 239 14.66 -10.34 20.20
N LYS A 240 15.27 -9.15 20.22
CA LYS A 240 15.64 -8.42 19.01
C LYS A 240 16.36 -9.35 18.02
N PRO A 241 15.91 -9.42 16.76
CA PRO A 241 16.51 -10.30 15.76
C PRO A 241 17.89 -9.78 15.33
N ASN A 242 18.58 -10.54 14.48
CA ASN A 242 19.84 -10.08 13.87
C ASN A 242 19.61 -8.81 13.01
N GLU A 243 20.69 -8.15 12.61
CA GLU A 243 20.62 -6.87 11.91
C GLU A 243 19.93 -6.95 10.53
N HIS A 244 19.83 -8.15 9.95
CA HIS A 244 19.22 -8.40 8.65
C HIS A 244 17.80 -8.98 8.72
N GLU A 245 17.26 -9.17 9.92
CA GLU A 245 15.94 -9.75 10.12
C GLU A 245 15.01 -8.79 10.86
N ARG A 246 13.71 -8.91 10.58
CA ARG A 246 12.66 -8.10 11.16
C ARG A 246 11.47 -8.98 11.54
N TYR A 247 10.87 -8.71 12.69
CA TYR A 247 9.56 -9.27 13.03
C TYR A 247 8.48 -8.63 12.19
N LEU A 248 7.42 -9.38 11.88
CA LEU A 248 6.18 -8.81 11.38
C LEU A 248 5.51 -7.95 12.46
N ASN A 249 4.87 -6.85 12.07
CA ASN A 249 4.18 -5.96 13.01
C ASN A 249 2.80 -6.52 13.37
N PRO A 250 2.50 -6.86 14.64
CA PRO A 250 1.31 -7.62 15.05
C PRO A 250 -0.05 -6.88 14.90
N HIS A 251 -0.04 -5.67 14.35
CA HIS A 251 -1.24 -4.82 14.21
C HIS A 251 -1.65 -4.60 12.75
N HIS A 252 -0.91 -5.15 11.79
CA HIS A 252 -1.37 -5.25 10.41
C HIS A 252 -2.38 -6.39 10.27
N SER A 253 -3.31 -6.28 9.31
CA SER A 253 -4.34 -7.31 9.08
C SER A 253 -3.93 -8.31 8.00
N HIS A 254 -3.07 -7.92 7.06
CA HIS A 254 -2.67 -8.75 5.94
C HIS A 254 -1.18 -8.60 5.61
N TYR A 255 -0.54 -9.66 5.12
CA TYR A 255 0.85 -9.60 4.64
C TYR A 255 1.05 -10.27 3.29
N ILE A 256 1.81 -9.59 2.43
CA ILE A 256 2.37 -10.12 1.20
C ILE A 256 3.89 -10.21 1.42
N LEU A 257 4.38 -11.43 1.60
CA LEU A 257 5.78 -11.71 1.86
C LEU A 257 6.50 -12.02 0.55
N VAL A 258 7.26 -11.05 0.05
CA VAL A 258 7.84 -11.09 -1.29
C VAL A 258 9.14 -11.87 -1.29
N ASP A 259 9.21 -12.88 -2.15
CA ASP A 259 10.30 -13.84 -2.22
C ASP A 259 11.00 -13.77 -3.58
N ASN A 260 12.29 -13.48 -3.56
CA ASN A 260 13.16 -13.57 -4.74
C ASN A 260 14.14 -14.76 -4.64
N GLY A 261 14.00 -15.64 -3.64
CA GLY A 261 14.89 -16.77 -3.40
C GLY A 261 16.16 -16.44 -2.62
N THR A 262 16.32 -15.20 -2.14
CA THR A 262 17.44 -14.79 -1.27
C THR A 262 17.06 -14.77 0.21
N GLN A 263 18.08 -14.70 1.07
CA GLN A 263 17.95 -14.50 2.50
C GLN A 263 18.78 -13.29 2.93
N HIS A 264 18.28 -12.54 3.91
CA HIS A 264 18.94 -11.36 4.49
C HIS A 264 19.18 -10.19 3.53
N GLN A 265 18.53 -10.21 2.35
CA GLN A 265 18.56 -9.12 1.38
C GLN A 265 17.27 -8.29 1.47
N PHE A 266 17.43 -6.98 1.71
CA PHE A 266 16.34 -6.01 1.70
C PHE A 266 15.98 -5.57 0.27
N GLU A 267 14.87 -4.85 0.12
CA GLU A 267 14.40 -4.21 -1.12
C GLU A 267 13.88 -5.17 -2.20
N THR A 268 13.75 -6.46 -1.90
CA THR A 268 13.24 -7.47 -2.85
C THR A 268 11.76 -7.26 -3.18
N GLU A 269 11.05 -6.54 -2.33
CA GLU A 269 9.64 -6.18 -2.45
C GLU A 269 9.37 -4.93 -3.29
N THR A 270 10.40 -4.12 -3.58
CA THR A 270 10.24 -2.76 -4.14
C THR A 270 9.50 -2.76 -5.48
N THR A 271 9.83 -3.69 -6.38
CA THR A 271 9.21 -3.78 -7.70
C THR A 271 7.72 -4.16 -7.59
N LEU A 272 7.42 -5.21 -6.82
CA LEU A 272 6.06 -5.67 -6.60
C LEU A 272 5.21 -4.59 -5.91
N ARG A 273 5.78 -3.88 -4.94
CA ARG A 273 5.12 -2.75 -4.28
C ARG A 273 4.81 -1.62 -5.27
N ALA A 274 5.75 -1.25 -6.14
CA ALA A 274 5.51 -0.21 -7.14
C ALA A 274 4.41 -0.61 -8.14
N GLU A 275 4.37 -1.88 -8.56
CA GLU A 275 3.28 -2.39 -9.40
C GLU A 275 1.93 -2.39 -8.65
N PHE A 276 1.93 -2.74 -7.37
CA PHE A 276 0.74 -2.69 -6.50
C PHE A 276 0.23 -1.26 -6.29
N GLU A 277 1.12 -0.26 -6.26
CA GLU A 277 0.75 1.16 -6.19
C GLU A 277 0.24 1.72 -7.53
N CYS A 278 0.54 1.06 -8.66
CA CYS A 278 0.20 1.53 -10.00
C CYS A 278 -1.00 0.80 -10.62
N ILE A 279 -1.98 0.39 -9.80
CA ILE A 279 -3.20 -0.26 -10.26
C ILE A 279 -4.07 0.75 -11.03
N LYS A 280 -3.89 0.83 -12.35
CA LYS A 280 -4.61 1.80 -13.22
C LYS A 280 -6.00 1.31 -13.65
N SER A 281 -6.18 -0.01 -13.83
CA SER A 281 -7.49 -0.65 -14.00
C SER A 281 -7.36 -2.17 -13.91
N CYS A 282 -8.24 -2.83 -13.16
CA CYS A 282 -8.32 -4.30 -13.10
C CYS A 282 -9.77 -4.74 -13.31
N ARG A 283 -10.10 -5.13 -14.56
CA ARG A 283 -11.46 -5.58 -14.93
C ARG A 283 -11.92 -6.80 -14.12
N GLU A 284 -11.02 -7.71 -13.79
CA GLU A 284 -11.32 -8.92 -13.03
C GLU A 284 -11.67 -8.62 -11.56
N TYR A 285 -11.12 -7.54 -11.00
CA TYR A 285 -11.43 -7.11 -9.63
C TYR A 285 -12.55 -6.07 -9.57
N ASP A 286 -12.95 -5.48 -10.70
CA ASP A 286 -13.85 -4.31 -10.77
C ASP A 286 -13.21 -3.06 -10.12
N ILE A 287 -11.92 -2.87 -10.36
CA ILE A 287 -11.17 -1.67 -9.98
C ILE A 287 -11.00 -0.81 -11.23
N ASP A 288 -11.85 0.18 -11.39
CA ASP A 288 -11.63 1.27 -12.33
C ASP A 288 -10.95 2.42 -11.59
N SER A 289 -9.70 2.72 -11.97
CA SER A 289 -8.95 3.92 -11.52
C SER A 289 -8.93 4.12 -9.99
N LEU A 290 -8.21 3.24 -9.26
CA LEU A 290 -8.01 3.38 -7.81
C LEU A 290 -7.13 4.60 -7.51
N PRO A 291 -7.62 5.64 -6.83
CA PRO A 291 -6.80 6.76 -6.40
C PRO A 291 -5.74 6.29 -5.39
N VAL A 292 -4.49 6.64 -5.65
CA VAL A 292 -3.35 6.29 -4.80
C VAL A 292 -2.68 7.56 -4.30
N VAL A 293 -2.27 7.58 -3.04
CA VAL A 293 -1.44 8.65 -2.46
C VAL A 293 -0.28 8.05 -1.69
N LEU A 294 0.90 8.64 -1.86
CA LEU A 294 2.11 8.27 -1.12
C LEU A 294 2.30 9.22 0.06
N LEU A 295 2.33 8.70 1.28
CA LEU A 295 2.66 9.43 2.50
C LEU A 295 4.11 9.16 2.91
N VAL A 296 4.91 10.22 3.04
CA VAL A 296 6.32 10.15 3.42
C VAL A 296 6.51 10.64 4.86
N VAL A 297 7.00 9.76 5.73
CA VAL A 297 7.23 10.05 7.15
C VAL A 297 8.66 9.64 7.55
N ASP A 298 9.49 10.64 7.87
CA ASP A 298 10.91 10.44 8.11
C ASP A 298 11.59 9.71 6.91
N GLY A 299 12.77 9.14 7.11
CA GLY A 299 13.34 8.13 6.23
C GLY A 299 14.77 8.38 5.80
N GLY A 300 15.39 7.31 5.30
CA GLY A 300 16.74 7.35 4.75
C GLY A 300 16.76 7.72 3.27
N PRO A 301 17.95 7.91 2.67
CA PRO A 301 18.10 8.27 1.25
C PRO A 301 17.41 7.31 0.28
N ARG A 302 17.24 6.04 0.66
CA ARG A 302 16.61 5.00 -0.17
C ARG A 302 15.19 5.36 -0.60
N ILE A 303 14.45 6.09 0.24
CA ILE A 303 13.07 6.50 -0.07
C ILE A 303 12.98 7.43 -1.27
N LEU A 304 14.05 8.18 -1.60
CA LEU A 304 14.06 9.13 -2.72
C LEU A 304 13.76 8.45 -4.06
N LYS A 305 14.28 7.24 -4.24
CA LYS A 305 14.00 6.43 -5.44
C LYS A 305 12.52 6.06 -5.52
N THR A 306 11.91 5.67 -4.40
CA THR A 306 10.48 5.35 -4.32
C THR A 306 9.63 6.58 -4.60
N VAL A 307 9.93 7.73 -3.97
CA VAL A 307 9.23 9.00 -4.22
C VAL A 307 9.30 9.38 -5.70
N ARG A 308 10.48 9.32 -6.31
CA ARG A 308 10.66 9.63 -7.74
C ARG A 308 9.85 8.70 -8.64
N ASN A 309 9.82 7.40 -8.32
CA ASN A 309 9.04 6.42 -9.07
C ASN A 309 7.53 6.69 -8.94
N SER A 310 7.03 6.99 -7.74
CA SER A 310 5.62 7.35 -7.51
C SER A 310 5.22 8.61 -8.30
N LEU A 311 6.04 9.67 -8.24
CA LEU A 311 5.83 10.88 -9.04
C LEU A 311 5.84 10.59 -10.54
N SER A 312 6.78 9.76 -11.01
CA SER A 312 6.85 9.36 -12.43
C SER A 312 5.58 8.66 -12.90
N ASN A 313 4.91 7.92 -12.00
CA ASN A 313 3.65 7.22 -12.26
C ASN A 313 2.38 8.06 -11.99
N ASP A 314 2.53 9.38 -11.80
CA ASP A 314 1.46 10.34 -11.52
C ASP A 314 0.73 10.10 -10.19
N ILE A 315 1.45 9.55 -9.20
CA ILE A 315 0.94 9.35 -7.84
C ILE A 315 1.29 10.60 -7.00
N PRO A 316 0.31 11.28 -6.39
CA PRO A 316 0.56 12.38 -5.46
C PRO A 316 1.37 11.94 -4.24
N VAL A 317 2.25 12.84 -3.79
CA VAL A 317 3.11 12.61 -2.63
C VAL A 317 2.83 13.66 -1.56
N VAL A 318 2.44 13.20 -0.37
CA VAL A 318 2.29 14.02 0.83
C VAL A 318 3.50 13.82 1.73
N ILE A 319 4.23 14.89 2.01
CA ILE A 319 5.43 14.88 2.85
C ILE A 319 5.07 15.45 4.22
N VAL A 320 5.35 14.70 5.29
CA VAL A 320 5.14 15.15 6.66
C VAL A 320 6.36 15.93 7.14
N LYS A 321 6.28 17.26 7.13
CA LYS A 321 7.35 18.14 7.63
C LYS A 321 7.46 18.06 9.15
N GLY A 322 8.70 18.03 9.63
CA GLY A 322 9.02 17.82 11.04
C GLY A 322 9.04 16.35 11.46
N SER A 323 8.89 15.41 10.51
CA SER A 323 9.02 13.98 10.77
C SER A 323 10.47 13.49 10.77
N GLY A 324 11.40 14.23 10.15
CA GLY A 324 12.83 13.97 10.21
C GLY A 324 13.52 13.65 8.87
N ARG A 325 14.85 13.57 8.93
CA ARG A 325 15.79 13.14 7.87
C ARG A 325 15.36 13.57 6.45
N VAL A 326 15.10 12.62 5.55
CA VAL A 326 14.83 12.90 4.13
C VAL A 326 13.49 13.60 3.93
N ALA A 327 12.46 13.31 4.73
CA ALA A 327 11.18 13.99 4.63
C ALA A 327 11.33 15.50 4.84
N ASP A 328 12.10 15.92 5.85
CA ASP A 328 12.37 17.34 6.10
C ASP A 328 13.21 18.00 5.00
N LEU A 329 14.14 17.25 4.40
CA LEU A 329 14.95 17.76 3.28
C LEU A 329 14.13 17.92 2.01
N LEU A 330 13.22 16.99 1.71
CA LEU A 330 12.29 17.10 0.60
C LEU A 330 11.31 18.26 0.82
N ALA A 331 10.75 18.39 2.02
CA ALA A 331 9.87 19.52 2.37
C ALA A 331 10.61 20.86 2.19
N TYR A 332 11.82 20.97 2.72
CA TYR A 332 12.65 22.17 2.55
C TYR A 332 12.94 22.45 1.08
N ALA A 333 13.32 21.43 0.29
CA ALA A 333 13.61 21.59 -1.12
C ALA A 333 12.38 22.08 -1.91
N PHE A 334 11.20 21.53 -1.62
CA PHE A 334 9.96 21.94 -2.26
C PHE A 334 9.55 23.38 -1.92
N GLU A 335 9.69 23.78 -0.66
CA GLU A 335 9.35 25.12 -0.18
C GLU A 335 10.35 26.19 -0.63
N SER A 336 11.63 25.83 -0.77
CA SER A 336 12.72 26.76 -1.12
C SER A 336 13.05 26.81 -2.61
N ALA A 337 12.44 25.95 -3.43
CA ALA A 337 12.67 25.98 -4.86
C ALA A 337 11.97 27.17 -5.52
N GLU A 338 12.71 27.87 -6.37
CA GLU A 338 12.21 29.03 -7.11
C GLU A 338 11.46 28.56 -8.36
N GLU A 339 10.26 29.13 -8.56
CA GLU A 339 9.44 28.90 -9.74
C GLU A 339 9.89 29.81 -10.89
N PHE A 340 10.04 29.24 -12.07
CA PHE A 340 10.30 30.00 -13.29
C PHE A 340 9.46 29.46 -14.44
N GLU A 341 9.00 30.38 -15.29
CA GLU A 341 8.30 30.04 -16.52
C GLU A 341 9.30 29.92 -17.67
N PHE A 342 9.10 28.90 -18.52
CA PHE A 342 9.83 28.76 -19.77
C PHE A 342 8.88 28.34 -20.89
N THR A 343 9.24 28.69 -22.12
CA THR A 343 8.50 28.26 -23.31
C THR A 343 9.14 27.01 -23.87
N ASP A 344 8.39 25.92 -23.91
CA ASP A 344 8.78 24.69 -24.60
C ASP A 344 8.06 24.61 -25.95
N THR A 345 8.71 24.01 -26.95
CA THR A 345 8.11 23.79 -28.26
C THR A 345 7.67 22.34 -28.36
N ASP A 346 6.42 22.07 -28.01
CA ASP A 346 5.82 20.75 -28.24
C ASP A 346 5.02 20.79 -29.55
N LYS A 347 5.38 19.92 -30.51
CA LYS A 347 4.76 19.85 -31.85
C LYS A 347 4.61 21.21 -32.55
N GLY A 348 5.62 22.07 -32.46
CA GLY A 348 5.66 23.37 -33.14
C GLY A 348 4.84 24.50 -32.52
N HIS A 349 4.20 24.27 -31.37
CA HIS A 349 3.50 25.30 -30.61
C HIS A 349 4.27 25.67 -29.35
N ALA A 350 4.41 26.96 -29.07
CA ALA A 350 5.03 27.45 -27.85
C ALA A 350 4.06 27.23 -26.67
N ILE A 351 4.41 26.29 -25.79
CA ILE A 351 3.68 25.99 -24.56
C ILE A 351 4.46 26.61 -23.40
N ARG A 352 3.80 27.47 -22.62
CA ARG A 352 4.36 27.96 -21.36
C ARG A 352 4.33 26.82 -20.35
N LYS A 353 5.48 26.48 -19.79
CA LYS A 353 5.65 25.49 -18.72
C LYS A 353 6.28 26.16 -17.51
N THR A 354 5.90 25.69 -16.33
CA THR A 354 6.48 26.08 -15.05
C THR A 354 7.45 25.00 -14.59
N ALA A 355 8.53 25.40 -13.95
CA ALA A 355 9.45 24.47 -13.31
C ALA A 355 9.97 25.07 -11.99
N LYS A 356 10.31 24.18 -11.06
CA LYS A 356 10.94 24.51 -9.78
C LYS A 356 12.40 24.08 -9.79
N ARG A 357 13.32 24.96 -9.39
CA ARG A 357 14.75 24.62 -9.22
C ARG A 357 15.31 25.19 -7.93
N LEU A 358 16.30 24.49 -7.38
CA LEU A 358 17.05 24.94 -6.22
C LEU A 358 18.21 25.83 -6.65
N THR A 359 18.43 26.90 -5.89
CA THR A 359 19.65 27.71 -6.02
C THR A 359 20.85 26.97 -5.41
N ASN A 360 22.06 27.38 -5.79
CA ASN A 360 23.29 26.83 -5.22
C ASN A 360 23.35 26.98 -3.68
N SER A 361 22.75 28.03 -3.12
CA SER A 361 22.65 28.25 -1.68
C SER A 361 21.81 27.16 -1.00
N HIS A 362 20.64 26.83 -1.56
CA HIS A 362 19.78 25.77 -1.04
C HIS A 362 20.40 24.38 -1.22
N ARG A 363 21.05 24.12 -2.37
CA ARG A 363 21.85 22.90 -2.56
C ARG A 363 22.92 22.76 -1.48
N HIS A 364 23.65 23.83 -1.17
CA HIS A 364 24.70 23.81 -0.14
C HIS A 364 24.14 23.57 1.27
N TYR A 365 22.98 24.15 1.59
CA TYR A 365 22.30 23.87 2.86
C TYR A 365 21.90 22.39 2.98
N ILE A 366 21.29 21.81 1.95
CA ILE A 366 20.90 20.39 1.93
C ILE A 366 22.15 19.50 2.07
N TYR A 367 23.22 19.81 1.34
CA TYR A 367 24.50 19.11 1.45
C TYR A 367 25.02 19.09 2.88
N ASN A 368 25.10 20.26 3.52
CA ASN A 368 25.61 20.40 4.87
C ASN A 368 24.74 19.66 5.88
N LYS A 369 23.41 19.69 5.71
CA LYS A 369 22.47 19.01 6.61
C LYS A 369 22.54 17.49 6.46
N MET A 370 22.65 16.97 5.24
CA MET A 370 22.89 15.53 5.00
C MET A 370 24.20 15.07 5.63
N ARG A 371 25.26 15.89 5.52
CA ARG A 371 26.57 15.62 6.10
C ARG A 371 26.55 15.66 7.63
N SER A 372 25.96 16.70 8.24
CA SER A 372 25.95 16.87 9.69
C SER A 372 25.09 15.82 10.40
N ALA A 373 24.00 15.39 9.77
CA ALA A 373 23.10 14.38 10.30
C ALA A 373 23.53 12.94 9.95
N ASN A 374 24.70 12.74 9.32
CA ASN A 374 25.23 11.44 8.88
C ASN A 374 24.18 10.59 8.13
N ILE A 375 23.38 11.22 7.28
CA ILE A 375 22.28 10.54 6.57
C ILE A 375 22.82 9.54 5.54
N CYS A 376 23.98 9.85 4.94
CA CYS A 376 24.66 8.98 3.98
C CYS A 376 26.16 9.27 3.88
N GLU A 377 26.87 8.40 3.15
CA GLU A 377 28.27 8.60 2.80
C GLU A 377 28.48 9.87 1.97
N LYS A 378 29.57 10.60 2.25
CA LYS A 378 29.88 11.88 1.60
C LYS A 378 29.93 11.79 0.06
N SER A 379 30.39 10.68 -0.50
CA SER A 379 30.46 10.44 -1.94
C SER A 379 29.10 10.35 -2.63
N LYS A 380 28.03 10.03 -1.87
CA LYS A 380 26.67 9.82 -2.39
C LYS A 380 25.77 11.04 -2.19
N ILE A 381 26.18 12.04 -1.39
CA ILE A 381 25.36 13.21 -1.08
C ILE A 381 24.92 13.93 -2.37
N ASP A 382 25.83 14.20 -3.30
CA ASP A 382 25.50 14.91 -4.54
C ASP A 382 24.50 14.11 -5.40
N THR A 383 24.63 12.78 -5.41
CA THR A 383 23.66 11.89 -6.08
C THR A 383 22.27 12.03 -5.47
N TYR A 384 22.16 12.11 -4.15
CA TYR A 384 20.86 12.27 -3.47
C TYR A 384 20.28 13.68 -3.64
N ILE A 385 21.11 14.72 -3.67
CA ILE A 385 20.66 16.07 -4.01
C ILE A 385 20.06 16.09 -5.43
N ASN A 386 20.74 15.46 -6.39
CA ASN A 386 20.21 15.36 -7.76
C ASN A 386 18.90 14.55 -7.82
N GLN A 387 18.72 13.55 -6.96
CA GLN A 387 17.44 12.83 -6.84
C GLN A 387 16.33 13.72 -6.24
N ILE A 388 16.65 14.54 -5.22
CA ILE A 388 15.71 15.51 -4.66
C ILE A 388 15.27 16.52 -5.72
N GLU A 389 16.21 17.04 -6.50
CA GLU A 389 15.89 17.95 -7.62
C GLU A 389 15.03 17.28 -8.68
N ALA A 390 15.31 16.02 -9.02
CA ALA A 390 14.48 15.26 -9.95
C ALA A 390 13.04 15.03 -9.43
N CYS A 391 12.81 15.05 -8.11
CA CYS A 391 11.44 15.04 -7.56
C CYS A 391 10.72 16.36 -7.81
N LEU A 392 11.43 17.50 -7.90
CA LEU A 392 10.84 18.82 -8.15
C LEU A 392 10.36 19.00 -9.59
N ASP A 393 10.75 18.12 -10.53
CA ASP A 393 10.27 18.15 -11.91
C ASP A 393 8.74 18.00 -12.01
N LYS A 394 8.12 17.28 -11.06
CA LYS A 394 6.66 17.12 -10.93
C LYS A 394 6.14 17.72 -9.61
N PHE A 395 6.57 18.95 -9.31
CA PHE A 395 6.21 19.62 -8.05
C PHE A 395 4.70 19.76 -7.83
N GLU A 396 3.88 19.82 -8.89
CA GLU A 396 2.40 19.89 -8.80
C GLU A 396 1.78 18.69 -8.04
N LEU A 397 2.47 17.55 -8.02
CA LEU A 397 2.03 16.33 -7.32
C LEU A 397 2.52 16.28 -5.85
N ILE A 398 3.34 17.24 -5.41
CA ILE A 398 3.92 17.27 -4.07
C ILE A 398 3.10 18.21 -3.18
N THR A 399 2.68 17.70 -2.03
CA THR A 399 2.04 18.48 -0.97
C THR A 399 2.82 18.33 0.34
N VAL A 400 3.11 19.44 1.01
CA VAL A 400 3.79 19.41 2.32
C VAL A 400 2.76 19.62 3.42
N PHE A 401 2.72 18.69 4.37
CA PHE A 401 1.91 18.78 5.58
C PHE A 401 2.79 19.27 6.74
N GLU A 402 2.41 20.39 7.37
CA GLU A 402 3.14 20.99 8.48
C GLU A 402 2.31 21.05 9.77
N LEU A 403 2.98 20.82 10.91
CA LEU A 403 2.39 20.91 12.25
C LEU A 403 2.05 22.37 12.59
N GLY A 404 0.75 22.70 12.70
CA GLY A 404 0.29 23.94 13.33
C GLY A 404 -0.61 24.84 12.49
N SER A 405 -0.92 24.49 11.25
CA SER A 405 -2.06 25.09 10.54
C SER A 405 -3.35 24.65 11.23
N CYS A 406 -3.97 25.54 11.99
CA CYS A 406 -5.10 25.25 12.90
C CYS A 406 -6.33 24.59 12.25
N ASP A 407 -6.40 24.47 10.92
CA ASP A 407 -7.59 24.01 10.19
C ASP A 407 -7.35 22.80 9.25
N GLN A 408 -6.15 22.21 9.20
CA GLN A 408 -5.88 21.09 8.29
C GLN A 408 -5.50 19.80 9.03
N ASP A 409 -6.43 18.85 8.99
CA ASP A 409 -6.18 17.46 9.38
C ASP A 409 -5.45 16.70 8.26
N LEU A 410 -4.59 15.74 8.65
CA LEU A 410 -3.80 14.95 7.71
C LEU A 410 -4.66 14.15 6.71
N ASN A 411 -5.85 13.67 7.13
CA ASN A 411 -6.81 13.01 6.23
C ASN A 411 -7.23 13.95 5.09
N ASN A 412 -7.56 15.20 5.40
CA ASN A 412 -7.96 16.21 4.41
C ASN A 412 -6.81 16.50 3.47
N THR A 413 -5.58 16.66 3.97
CA THR A 413 -4.39 16.88 3.12
C THR A 413 -4.14 15.71 2.16
N LEU A 414 -4.30 14.46 2.62
CA LEU A 414 -4.18 13.26 1.77
C LEU A 414 -5.23 13.26 0.64
N LEU A 415 -6.49 13.53 0.99
CA LEU A 415 -7.60 13.56 0.03
C LEU A 415 -7.48 14.74 -0.95
N GLN A 416 -7.04 15.90 -0.48
CA GLN A 416 -6.75 17.07 -1.31
C GLN A 416 -5.64 16.78 -2.32
N ALA A 417 -4.55 16.12 -1.91
CA ALA A 417 -3.46 15.76 -2.80
C ALA A 417 -3.94 14.84 -3.94
N ILE A 418 -4.85 13.90 -3.64
CA ILE A 418 -5.50 13.06 -4.64
C ILE A 418 -6.29 13.89 -5.66
N ILE A 419 -7.11 14.83 -5.20
CA ILE A 419 -7.92 15.66 -6.10
C ILE A 419 -7.04 16.59 -6.95
N LYS A 420 -5.97 17.17 -6.37
CA LYS A 420 -5.02 18.02 -7.09
C LYS A 420 -4.26 17.27 -8.17
N ALA A 421 -3.81 16.06 -7.88
CA ALA A 421 -3.05 15.24 -8.83
C ALA A 421 -3.88 14.75 -10.02
N THR A 422 -5.20 14.67 -9.84
CA THR A 422 -6.07 14.24 -10.92
C THR A 422 -6.22 15.38 -11.92
N ASN A 423 -5.54 15.29 -13.08
CA ASN A 423 -5.71 16.19 -14.22
C ASN A 423 -7.07 15.94 -14.91
N VAL A 424 -8.14 16.07 -14.13
CA VAL A 424 -9.52 15.80 -14.52
C VAL A 424 -10.26 17.12 -14.50
N ASP A 425 -11.30 17.21 -15.33
CA ASP A 425 -12.15 18.39 -15.44
C ASP A 425 -12.66 18.87 -14.07
N LEU A 426 -12.86 20.18 -13.95
CA LEU A 426 -13.29 20.85 -12.72
C LEU A 426 -14.57 20.24 -12.13
N VAL A 427 -15.49 19.81 -12.99
CA VAL A 427 -16.74 19.14 -12.58
C VAL A 427 -16.45 17.82 -11.83
N GLU A 428 -15.52 17.02 -12.32
CA GLU A 428 -15.15 15.76 -11.66
C GLU A 428 -14.37 16.02 -10.37
N GLN A 429 -13.57 17.08 -10.30
CA GLN A 429 -12.93 17.50 -9.06
C GLN A 429 -13.98 17.85 -7.98
N VAL A 430 -15.04 18.58 -8.34
CA VAL A 430 -16.16 18.86 -7.40
C VAL A 430 -16.85 17.56 -6.99
N LYS A 431 -17.10 16.66 -7.94
CA LYS A 431 -17.74 15.36 -7.65
C LYS A 431 -16.90 14.51 -6.68
N ARG A 432 -15.58 14.49 -6.84
CA ARG A 432 -14.64 13.82 -5.92
C ARG A 432 -14.60 14.51 -4.55
N ALA A 433 -14.56 15.84 -4.52
CA ALA A 433 -14.62 16.59 -3.28
C ALA A 433 -15.93 16.33 -2.51
N LEU A 434 -17.06 16.22 -3.21
CA LEU A 434 -18.34 15.82 -2.63
C LEU A 434 -18.29 14.39 -2.08
N HIS A 435 -17.75 13.45 -2.86
CA HIS A 435 -17.63 12.05 -2.46
C HIS A 435 -16.81 11.88 -1.17
N PHE A 436 -15.71 12.62 -1.06
CA PHE A 436 -14.84 12.64 0.13
C PHE A 436 -15.27 13.63 1.21
N ASN A 437 -16.39 14.34 1.02
CA ASN A 437 -16.90 15.37 1.94
C ASN A 437 -15.87 16.48 2.29
N LEU A 438 -15.04 16.89 1.33
CA LEU A 438 -14.04 17.93 1.49
C LEU A 438 -14.61 19.32 1.19
N ILE A 439 -15.52 19.81 2.02
CA ILE A 439 -16.22 21.08 1.80
C ILE A 439 -15.28 22.28 1.78
N ASP A 440 -14.32 22.34 2.72
CA ASP A 440 -13.42 23.48 2.84
C ASP A 440 -12.51 23.61 1.63
N TYR A 441 -12.01 22.48 1.12
CA TYR A 441 -11.23 22.42 -0.11
C TYR A 441 -12.09 22.80 -1.34
N ALA A 442 -13.31 22.26 -1.42
CA ALA A 442 -14.22 22.61 -2.50
C ALA A 442 -14.50 24.11 -2.54
N ARG A 443 -14.72 24.74 -1.37
CA ARG A 443 -14.98 26.18 -1.25
C ARG A 443 -13.75 27.05 -1.57
N SER A 444 -12.56 26.64 -1.14
CA SER A 444 -11.35 27.47 -1.23
C SER A 444 -10.57 27.31 -2.53
N ASP A 445 -10.54 26.12 -3.12
CA ASP A 445 -9.69 25.82 -4.29
C ASP A 445 -10.49 25.49 -5.56
N ILE A 446 -11.69 24.90 -5.45
CA ILE A 446 -12.43 24.40 -6.63
C ILE A 446 -13.55 25.36 -7.06
N LEU A 447 -14.47 25.70 -6.17
CA LEU A 447 -15.68 26.52 -6.39
C LEU A 447 -15.41 27.97 -5.95
N THR A 448 -14.42 28.58 -6.60
CA THR A 448 -13.98 29.95 -6.34
C THR A 448 -14.67 30.93 -7.28
N ALA A 449 -14.81 32.19 -6.85
CA ALA A 449 -15.58 33.22 -7.56
C ALA A 449 -15.02 33.58 -8.96
N ASP A 450 -13.75 33.27 -9.22
CA ASP A 450 -13.07 33.47 -10.50
C ASP A 450 -13.41 32.40 -11.55
N LYS A 451 -14.02 31.27 -11.15
CA LYS A 451 -14.38 30.17 -12.06
C LYS A 451 -15.83 30.28 -12.50
N SER A 452 -16.05 30.36 -13.82
CA SER A 452 -17.39 30.36 -14.41
C SER A 452 -17.86 28.95 -14.77
N TRP A 453 -19.06 28.57 -14.33
CA TRP A 453 -19.66 27.27 -14.60
C TRP A 453 -20.71 27.35 -15.69
N LYS A 454 -20.77 26.33 -16.55
CA LYS A 454 -21.83 26.25 -17.56
C LYS A 454 -23.16 25.97 -16.86
N PRO A 455 -24.27 26.61 -17.28
CA PRO A 455 -25.60 26.30 -16.74
C PRO A 455 -25.89 24.80 -16.83
N GLY A 456 -26.35 24.19 -15.74
CA GLY A 456 -26.67 22.76 -15.66
C GLY A 456 -25.49 21.83 -15.40
N SER A 457 -24.23 22.30 -15.47
CA SER A 457 -23.05 21.43 -15.26
C SER A 457 -22.91 20.89 -13.84
N LEU A 458 -23.52 21.58 -12.86
CA LEU A 458 -23.48 21.22 -11.44
C LEU A 458 -24.73 20.46 -10.98
N ASP A 459 -25.74 20.29 -11.83
CA ASP A 459 -27.04 19.71 -11.44
C ASP A 459 -26.92 18.26 -10.99
N ASP A 460 -26.09 17.46 -11.66
CA ASP A 460 -25.87 16.07 -11.28
C ASP A 460 -25.15 15.95 -9.93
N ILE A 461 -24.26 16.89 -9.65
CA ILE A 461 -23.56 16.99 -8.36
C ILE A 461 -24.53 17.43 -7.26
N MET A 462 -25.42 18.37 -7.57
CA MET A 462 -26.47 18.81 -6.65
C MET A 462 -27.39 17.65 -6.23
N VAL A 463 -27.81 16.81 -7.18
CA VAL A 463 -28.57 15.59 -6.83
C VAL A 463 -27.77 14.64 -5.96
N ALA A 464 -26.50 14.40 -6.31
CA ALA A 464 -25.64 13.54 -5.50
C ALA A 464 -25.46 14.09 -4.06
N ALA A 465 -25.35 15.41 -3.91
CA ALA A 465 -25.22 16.07 -2.61
C ALA A 465 -26.50 15.94 -1.77
N ILE A 466 -27.67 16.12 -2.39
CA ILE A 466 -28.97 15.93 -1.73
C ILE A 466 -29.13 14.47 -1.30
N ARG A 467 -28.86 13.50 -2.19
CA ARG A 467 -28.94 12.06 -1.91
C ARG A 467 -28.01 11.64 -0.77
N SER A 468 -26.82 12.24 -0.70
CA SER A 468 -25.82 11.93 0.31
C SER A 468 -25.97 12.77 1.59
N ASN A 469 -27.07 13.52 1.73
CA ASN A 469 -27.35 14.42 2.84
C ASN A 469 -26.20 15.40 3.18
N ARG A 470 -25.53 15.94 2.15
CA ARG A 470 -24.41 16.88 2.28
C ARG A 470 -24.91 18.33 2.17
N VAL A 471 -25.51 18.84 3.24
CA VAL A 471 -26.17 20.15 3.27
C VAL A 471 -25.19 21.30 2.95
N ASP A 472 -23.97 21.26 3.47
CA ASP A 472 -22.98 22.32 3.23
C ASP A 472 -22.55 22.40 1.75
N PHE A 473 -22.51 21.25 1.07
CA PHE A 473 -22.27 21.20 -0.37
C PHE A 473 -23.46 21.74 -1.17
N VAL A 474 -24.69 21.44 -0.74
CA VAL A 474 -25.90 22.00 -1.33
C VAL A 474 -25.87 23.53 -1.25
N GLU A 475 -25.54 24.09 -0.09
CA GLU A 475 -25.39 25.54 0.08
C GLU A 475 -24.29 26.10 -0.84
N LEU A 476 -23.12 25.45 -0.89
CA LEU A 476 -22.00 25.89 -1.72
C LEU A 476 -22.35 25.88 -3.22
N LEU A 477 -23.08 24.87 -3.70
CA LEU A 477 -23.51 24.77 -5.10
C LEU A 477 -24.55 25.84 -5.47
N LEU A 478 -25.46 26.18 -4.55
CA LEU A 478 -26.42 27.26 -4.74
C LEU A 478 -25.74 28.62 -4.88
N ILE A 479 -24.72 28.89 -4.05
CA ILE A 479 -23.92 30.12 -4.12
C ILE A 479 -23.17 30.22 -5.46
N ASN A 480 -22.72 29.08 -6.00
CA ASN A 480 -21.89 29.01 -7.22
C ASN A 480 -22.69 28.86 -8.53
N GLY A 481 -24.01 29.11 -8.50
CA GLY A 481 -24.80 29.31 -9.74
C GLY A 481 -25.78 28.19 -10.11
N VAL A 482 -26.09 27.27 -9.20
CA VAL A 482 -27.23 26.35 -9.39
C VAL A 482 -28.55 27.09 -9.12
N ASP A 483 -29.36 27.32 -10.17
CA ASP A 483 -30.71 27.86 -10.01
C ASP A 483 -31.72 26.73 -9.73
N ILE A 484 -32.33 26.78 -8.54
CA ILE A 484 -33.34 25.82 -8.09
C ILE A 484 -34.51 25.72 -9.06
N LYS A 485 -34.91 26.84 -9.70
CA LYS A 485 -36.06 26.87 -10.61
C LYS A 485 -35.83 26.05 -11.87
N THR A 486 -34.60 26.07 -12.39
CA THR A 486 -34.23 25.28 -13.58
C THR A 486 -33.84 23.85 -13.20
N PHE A 487 -33.23 23.68 -12.02
CA PHE A 487 -32.82 22.38 -11.50
C PHE A 487 -34.00 21.44 -11.18
N LEU A 488 -35.06 21.96 -10.54
CA LEU A 488 -36.15 21.16 -10.00
C LEU A 488 -37.25 20.86 -11.04
N THR A 489 -36.94 19.96 -11.97
CA THR A 489 -37.93 19.44 -12.94
C THR A 489 -38.84 18.38 -12.31
N ILE A 490 -40.04 18.16 -12.87
CA ILE A 490 -40.98 17.11 -12.41
C ILE A 490 -40.29 15.74 -12.38
N LYS A 491 -39.51 15.42 -13.43
CA LYS A 491 -38.76 14.16 -13.51
C LYS A 491 -37.78 14.03 -12.34
N ARG A 492 -36.99 15.07 -12.08
CA ARG A 492 -35.96 15.07 -11.02
C ARG A 492 -36.56 15.06 -9.62
N LEU A 493 -37.70 15.74 -9.43
CA LEU A 493 -38.49 15.67 -8.20
C LEU A 493 -38.98 14.24 -7.94
N LEU A 494 -39.54 13.57 -8.96
CA LEU A 494 -39.97 12.17 -8.85
C LEU A 494 -38.79 11.25 -8.51
N GLU A 495 -37.63 11.43 -9.15
CA GLU A 495 -36.41 10.67 -8.81
C GLU A 495 -36.03 10.87 -7.34
N LEU A 496 -35.94 12.11 -6.86
CA LEU A 496 -35.58 12.41 -5.47
C LEU A 496 -36.58 11.84 -4.45
N TYR A 497 -37.89 11.86 -4.74
CA TYR A 497 -38.90 11.30 -3.83
C TYR A 497 -38.92 9.77 -3.84
N ASN A 498 -38.69 9.15 -5.00
CA ASN A 498 -38.67 7.69 -5.12
C ASN A 498 -37.42 7.07 -4.48
N ASP A 499 -36.31 7.81 -4.44
CA ASP A 499 -35.08 7.39 -3.76
C ASP A 499 -35.23 7.33 -2.23
N VAL A 500 -36.26 7.95 -1.64
CA VAL A 500 -36.56 7.88 -0.19
C VAL A 500 -37.18 6.52 0.22
N SER A 501 -37.43 5.62 -0.76
CA SER A 501 -38.01 4.30 -0.52
C SER A 501 -36.96 3.19 -0.69
N LEU A 502 -36.04 3.02 0.27
CA LEU A 502 -35.36 1.75 0.63
C LEU A 502 -34.54 1.88 1.92
#